data_AF-A0A8J9SJU5-F1
#
_entry.id   AF-A0A8J9SJU5-F1
#
_cell.length_a   1.000
_cell.length_b   1.000
_cell.length_c   1.000
_cell.angle_alpha   90.00
_cell.angle_beta   90.00
_cell.angle_gamma   90.00
#
_symmetry.space_group_name_H-M   'P 1'
#
loop_
_entity.id
_entity.type
_entity.pdbx_description
1 polymer ?
#
loop_
_entity_poly.entity_id
_entity_poly.type
_entity_poly.pdbx_seq_one_letter_code
_entity_poly.pdbx_strand_id
1 'polypeptide(L)'
;MGNTASEPDEDDPSATDPFDGVDTLGYRVLGVQPDSPASQAGLVSFLDFLVGAQGRMLLGSGEDLADGEEYDDIDLPALLKEYQNKELEL
;
A
#
# COMPACT_ATOMS: atom_id res chain seq x y z
N MET A 1 -29.35 -4.97 24.37
CA MET A 1 -27.92 -4.98 24.71
C MET A 1 -27.21 -4.15 23.66
N GLY A 2 -26.63 -3.02 24.07
CA GLY A 2 -25.90 -2.12 23.17
C GLY A 2 -24.52 -2.70 22.89
N ASN A 3 -24.21 -2.89 21.63
CA ASN A 3 -22.88 -3.14 21.11
C ASN A 3 -22.12 -1.81 21.17
N THR A 4 -21.30 -1.65 22.20
CA THR A 4 -20.32 -0.57 22.29
C THR A 4 -19.21 -0.91 21.30
N ALA A 5 -19.15 -0.22 20.16
CA ALA A 5 -17.92 -0.20 19.39
C ALA A 5 -16.86 0.46 20.28
N SER A 6 -15.79 -0.27 20.62
CA SER A 6 -14.63 0.33 21.24
C SER A 6 -14.07 1.35 20.26
N GLU A 7 -14.15 2.62 20.61
CA GLU A 7 -13.41 3.67 19.91
C GLU A 7 -11.91 3.34 20.07
N PRO A 8 -11.11 3.37 18.99
CA PRO A 8 -9.68 3.18 19.12
C PRO A 8 -9.11 4.34 19.94
N ASP A 9 -8.31 4.02 20.96
CA ASP A 9 -7.63 5.02 21.80
C ASP A 9 -6.69 5.87 20.92
N GLU A 10 -7.03 7.13 20.69
CA GLU A 10 -6.29 8.08 19.82
C GLU A 10 -4.91 8.51 20.37
N ASP A 11 -4.50 8.00 21.54
CA ASP A 11 -3.29 8.39 22.28
C ASP A 11 -2.19 7.29 22.32
N ASP A 12 -2.29 6.23 21.52
CA ASP A 12 -1.20 5.25 21.34
C ASP A 12 -0.27 5.66 20.18
N PRO A 13 0.94 6.20 20.45
CA PRO A 13 1.88 6.59 19.39
C PRO A 13 2.48 5.42 18.62
N SER A 14 2.17 4.17 18.99
CA SER A 14 2.55 2.97 18.24
C SER A 14 1.48 2.48 17.27
N ALA A 15 0.28 3.08 17.30
CA ALA A 15 -0.87 2.73 16.48
C ALA A 15 -1.20 3.79 15.41
N THR A 16 -0.24 4.62 15.02
CA THR A 16 -0.37 5.46 13.83
C THR A 16 -0.60 4.55 12.63
N ASP A 17 -1.80 4.64 12.04
CA ASP A 17 -2.09 3.98 10.77
C ASP A 17 -1.03 4.47 9.78
N PRO A 18 -0.25 3.58 9.15
CA PRO A 18 0.85 3.98 8.27
C PRO A 18 0.39 4.86 7.09
N PHE A 19 -0.92 5.04 6.93
CA PHE A 19 -1.56 5.86 5.91
C PHE A 19 -2.28 7.13 6.45
N ASP A 20 -2.22 7.44 7.74
CA ASP A 20 -2.87 8.64 8.30
C ASP A 20 -2.16 9.94 7.87
N GLY A 21 -2.92 10.97 7.48
CA GLY A 21 -2.40 12.27 7.02
C GLY A 21 -1.72 12.27 5.63
N VAL A 22 -1.81 11.17 4.86
CA VAL A 22 -1.09 11.03 3.58
C VAL A 22 -2.02 11.12 2.38
N ASP A 23 -1.78 12.11 1.50
CA ASP A 23 -2.35 12.13 0.16
C ASP A 23 -1.72 10.97 -0.63
N THR A 24 -2.47 9.87 -0.72
CA THR A 24 -1.95 8.62 -1.27
C THR A 24 -2.03 8.63 -2.80
N LEU A 25 -0.88 8.66 -3.46
CA LEU A 25 -0.77 8.36 -4.89
C LEU A 25 -0.46 6.87 -5.08
N GLY A 26 -0.77 6.36 -6.27
CA GLY A 26 -0.61 4.94 -6.55
C GLY A 26 -0.59 4.59 -8.02
N TYR A 27 -0.26 3.34 -8.31
CA TYR A 27 -0.23 2.81 -9.66
C TYR A 27 -1.57 2.13 -9.99
N ARG A 28 -2.25 2.62 -11.02
CA ARG A 28 -3.46 1.97 -11.51
C ARG A 28 -3.10 0.69 -12.29
N VAL A 29 -3.77 -0.41 -12.00
CA VAL A 29 -3.64 -1.64 -12.77
C VAL A 29 -4.32 -1.44 -14.12
N LEU A 30 -3.57 -1.47 -15.23
CA LEU A 30 -4.14 -1.26 -16.57
C LEU A 30 -4.55 -2.57 -17.25
N GLY A 31 -3.87 -3.67 -16.96
CA GLY A 31 -4.12 -4.95 -17.60
C GLY A 31 -3.58 -6.10 -16.78
N VAL A 32 -4.36 -7.17 -16.69
CA VAL A 32 -4.03 -8.41 -16.00
C VAL A 32 -4.12 -9.55 -17.00
N GLN A 33 -3.01 -10.28 -17.16
CA GLN A 33 -2.94 -11.41 -18.08
C GLN A 33 -3.51 -12.68 -17.42
N PRO A 34 -4.21 -13.56 -18.16
CA PRO A 34 -4.61 -14.88 -17.65
C PRO A 34 -3.41 -15.66 -17.12
N ASP A 35 -3.62 -16.42 -16.05
CA ASP A 35 -2.59 -17.26 -15.40
C ASP A 35 -1.34 -16.50 -14.89
N SER A 36 -1.39 -15.17 -14.84
CA SER A 36 -0.31 -14.34 -14.27
C SER A 36 -0.41 -14.26 -12.74
N PRO A 37 0.69 -13.89 -12.05
CA PRO A 37 0.65 -13.64 -10.60
C PRO A 37 -0.40 -12.60 -10.20
N ALA A 38 -0.60 -11.56 -11.01
CA ALA A 38 -1.63 -10.56 -10.79
C ALA A 38 -3.05 -11.15 -10.86
N SER A 39 -3.28 -12.09 -11.79
CA SER A 39 -4.57 -12.80 -11.89
C SER A 39 -4.79 -13.75 -10.72
N GLN A 40 -3.75 -14.43 -10.26
CA GLN A 40 -3.82 -15.33 -9.11
C GLN A 40 -4.05 -14.57 -7.80
N ALA A 41 -3.47 -13.38 -7.67
CA ALA A 41 -3.72 -12.44 -6.58
C ALA A 41 -5.10 -11.74 -6.66
N GLY A 42 -5.86 -11.96 -7.74
CA GLY A 42 -7.21 -11.43 -7.89
C GLY A 42 -7.30 -9.96 -8.31
N LEU A 43 -6.22 -9.37 -8.83
CA LEU A 43 -6.23 -7.98 -9.29
C LEU A 43 -7.16 -7.78 -10.49
N VAL A 44 -7.88 -6.67 -10.50
CA VAL A 44 -8.85 -6.29 -11.52
C VAL A 44 -8.35 -5.10 -12.32
N SER A 45 -8.26 -5.28 -13.64
CA SER A 45 -7.84 -4.23 -14.57
C SER A 45 -8.76 -3.02 -14.49
N PHE A 46 -8.18 -1.83 -14.50
CA PHE A 46 -8.81 -0.51 -14.42
C PHE A 46 -9.59 -0.21 -13.13
N LEU A 47 -9.89 -1.20 -12.30
CA LEU A 47 -10.61 -1.00 -11.04
C LEU A 47 -9.65 -0.87 -9.86
N ASP A 48 -8.56 -1.64 -9.86
CA ASP A 48 -7.63 -1.68 -8.74
C ASP A 48 -6.46 -0.72 -8.88
N PHE A 49 -5.95 -0.29 -7.71
CA PHE A 49 -4.79 0.57 -7.54
C PHE A 49 -3.83 -0.06 -6.53
N LEU A 50 -2.54 -0.02 -6.85
CA LEU A 50 -1.46 -0.35 -5.92
C LEU A 50 -1.01 0.93 -5.23
N VAL A 51 -1.20 1.01 -3.92
CA VAL A 51 -0.84 2.17 -3.08
C VAL A 51 0.40 1.92 -2.23
N GLY A 52 0.69 0.65 -1.92
CA GLY A 52 1.78 0.24 -1.06
C GLY A 52 2.23 -1.20 -1.36
N ALA A 53 3.41 -1.54 -0.87
CA ALA A 53 3.95 -2.91 -0.89
C ALA A 53 4.80 -3.13 0.38
N GLN A 54 4.86 -4.36 0.89
CA GLN A 54 5.70 -4.70 2.07
C GLN A 54 5.54 -3.73 3.27
N GLY A 55 4.32 -3.23 3.51
CA GLY A 55 4.04 -2.30 4.61
C GLY A 55 4.57 -0.87 4.42
N ARG A 56 5.05 -0.50 3.23
CA ARG A 56 5.45 0.86 2.87
C ARG A 56 4.67 1.38 1.66
N MET A 57 4.57 2.70 1.54
CA MET A 57 3.92 3.34 0.39
C MET A 57 4.78 3.30 -0.87
N LEU A 58 4.11 3.40 -2.01
CA LEU A 58 4.76 3.47 -3.32
C LEU A 58 5.02 4.91 -3.76
N LEU A 59 4.08 5.81 -3.45
CA LEU A 59 4.10 7.23 -3.82
C LEU A 59 3.44 8.02 -2.68
N GLY A 60 4.12 8.10 -1.53
CA GLY A 60 3.65 8.85 -0.38
C GLY A 60 3.91 10.35 -0.53
N SER A 61 2.89 11.17 -0.30
CA SER A 61 3.06 12.61 -0.09
C SER A 61 2.19 13.05 1.06
N GLY A 62 2.77 13.72 2.06
CA GLY A 62 2.06 14.08 3.29
C GLY A 62 2.39 15.51 3.69
N GLU A 63 1.36 16.27 4.07
CA GLU A 63 1.51 17.61 4.65
C GLU A 63 2.08 17.54 6.08
N ASP A 64 1.96 16.38 6.74
CA ASP A 64 2.41 16.16 8.13
C ASP A 64 3.86 15.65 8.25
N LEU A 65 4.62 15.57 7.15
CA LEU A 65 6.05 15.29 7.22
C LEU A 65 6.80 16.48 7.84
N ALA A 66 7.76 16.19 8.72
CA ALA A 66 8.65 17.22 9.23
C ALA A 66 9.48 17.84 8.09
N ASP A 67 9.78 19.13 8.19
CA ASP A 67 10.53 19.86 7.15
C ASP A 67 11.92 19.21 6.93
N GLY A 68 12.14 18.65 5.75
CA GLY A 68 13.34 17.89 5.40
C GLY A 68 13.21 16.36 5.51
N GLU A 69 12.07 15.83 5.92
CA GLU A 69 11.72 14.41 5.81
C GLU A 69 10.98 14.14 4.49
N GLU A 70 11.34 13.04 3.84
CA GLU A 70 10.68 12.51 2.64
C GLU A 70 10.19 11.10 2.97
N TYR A 71 9.10 10.66 2.36
CA TYR A 71 8.71 9.25 2.47
C TYR A 71 9.83 8.38 1.88
N ASP A 72 10.23 7.33 2.61
CA ASP A 72 11.03 6.24 2.05
C ASP A 72 10.13 5.38 1.15
N ASP A 73 9.81 5.92 -0.02
CA ASP A 73 8.98 5.27 -1.02
C ASP A 73 9.67 4.01 -1.54
N ILE A 74 8.88 2.97 -1.77
CA ILE A 74 9.38 1.79 -2.45
C ILE A 74 9.60 2.10 -3.93
N ASP A 75 10.83 1.85 -4.40
CA ASP A 75 11.11 1.71 -5.83
C ASP A 75 10.42 0.45 -6.38
N LEU A 76 9.18 0.63 -6.84
CA LEU A 76 8.37 -0.44 -7.40
C LEU A 76 9.06 -1.14 -8.58
N PRO A 77 9.66 -0.44 -9.56
CA PRO A 77 10.47 -1.07 -10.59
C PRO A 77 11.60 -1.97 -10.07
N ALA A 78 12.34 -1.54 -9.05
CA ALA A 78 13.39 -2.36 -8.44
C ALA A 78 12.81 -3.58 -7.73
N LEU A 79 11.71 -3.40 -7.00
CA LEU A 79 11.02 -4.48 -6.30
C LEU A 79 10.48 -5.54 -7.27
N LEU A 80 9.85 -5.12 -8.37
CA LEU A 80 9.35 -6.05 -9.39
C LEU A 80 10.49 -6.88 -10.03
N LYS A 81 11.67 -6.29 -10.22
CA LYS A 81 12.85 -7.03 -10.72
C LYS A 81 13.33 -8.08 -9.73
N GLU A 82 13.31 -7.77 -8.44
CA GLU A 82 13.69 -8.71 -7.40
C GLU A 82 12.73 -9.91 -7.32
N TYR A 83 11.45 -9.70 -7.61
CA TYR A 83 10.40 -10.73 -7.53
C TYR A 83 10.07 -11.43 -8.87
N GLN A 84 10.76 -11.09 -9.97
CA GLN A 84 10.42 -11.58 -11.32
C GLN A 84 10.41 -13.11 -11.46
N ASN A 85 11.14 -13.85 -10.61
CA ASN A 85 11.25 -15.31 -10.67
C ASN A 85 10.91 -15.99 -9.34
N LYS A 86 10.24 -15.28 -8.41
CA LYS A 86 9.78 -15.87 -7.16
C LYS A 86 8.38 -16.45 -7.35
N GLU A 87 8.09 -17.57 -6.70
CA GLU A 87 6.72 -18.10 -6.69
C GLU A 87 5.81 -17.16 -5.88
N LEU A 88 4.56 -17.07 -6.32
CA LEU A 88 3.56 -16.30 -5.59
C LEU A 88 3.16 -17.10 -4.33
N GLU A 89 3.50 -16.55 -3.17
CA GLU A 89 3.03 -17.06 -1.88
C GLU A 89 1.75 -16.29 -1.50
N LEU A 90 0.63 -17.01 -1.37
CA LEU A 90 -0.69 -16.48 -1.00
C LEU A 90 -1.09 -16.91 0.41
#